data_AF-A0A842QPR1-F1
#
_entry.id   AF-A0A842QPR1-F1
#
_cell.length_a   1.000
_cell.length_b   1.000
_cell.length_c   1.000
_cell.angle_alpha   90.00
_cell.angle_beta   90.00
_cell.angle_gamma   90.00
#
_symmetry.space_group_name_H-M   'P 1'
#
loop_
_entity.id
_entity.type
_entity.pdbx_description
1 polymer ?
#
loop_
_entity_poly.entity_id
_entity_poly.type
_entity_poly.pdbx_seq_one_letter_code
_entity_poly.pdbx_strand_id
1 'polypeptide(L)'
;MDDKDRILGFIRMRGPSLPTTIAKEIQADSFFVSAHLSELKGQGRIKISHIKVGGGSPLYYLPGQESQLQNFSENLGEKERKVYELLKEKKVLRDSKLVPVFRAAIRSLKDFAFPFTVNYRGNKEIFWKWYLISNEEAEKTVRGILGMKAEKKKETEKKKAEKPEDTKEAAQEAAKKSSNFYGDVNEYFIQNKINVIEENIIRKNSDMEFIVDVPSAVGSLRYFVKAKSKKRVNDGDLSSVFIRAQTKRLPALFLGKGKLTKKAEEMLEKEFKGMQFKGV
;
A
#
# COMPACT_ATOMS: atom_id res chain seq x y z
N MET A 1 -4.20 13.49 -33.32
CA MET A 1 -4.02 12.57 -32.18
C MET A 1 -3.42 13.40 -31.07
N ASP A 2 -4.03 13.45 -29.89
CA ASP A 2 -3.56 14.29 -28.77
C ASP A 2 -2.15 13.86 -28.32
N ASP A 3 -1.28 14.81 -28.00
CA ASP A 3 0.10 14.54 -27.59
C ASP A 3 0.16 13.68 -26.33
N LYS A 4 -0.84 13.82 -25.44
CA LYS A 4 -1.00 12.97 -24.26
C LYS A 4 -1.22 11.51 -24.62
N ASP A 5 -2.04 11.23 -25.62
CA ASP A 5 -2.30 9.86 -26.06
C ASP A 5 -1.06 9.26 -26.75
N ARG A 6 -0.28 10.08 -27.46
CA ARG A 6 1.02 9.67 -28.01
C ARG A 6 2.03 9.34 -26.90
N ILE A 7 2.12 10.17 -25.86
CA ILE A 7 2.97 9.91 -24.68
C ILE A 7 2.58 8.58 -24.02
N LEU A 8 1.29 8.37 -23.77
CA LEU A 8 0.80 7.15 -23.14
C LEU A 8 1.02 5.92 -24.01
N GLY A 9 0.80 6.03 -25.32
CA GLY A 9 1.10 4.97 -26.28
C GLY A 9 2.58 4.60 -26.27
N PHE A 10 3.46 5.61 -26.26
CA PHE A 10 4.91 5.40 -26.19
C PHE A 10 5.33 4.67 -24.91
N ILE A 11 4.91 5.17 -23.74
CA ILE A 11 5.25 4.53 -22.45
C ILE A 11 4.64 3.13 -22.37
N ARG A 12 3.43 2.91 -22.92
CA ARG A 12 2.81 1.58 -22.99
C ARG A 12 3.68 0.58 -23.74
N MET A 13 4.27 0.98 -24.87
CA MET A 13 5.09 0.11 -25.72
C MET A 13 6.52 -0.06 -25.20
N ARG A 14 7.16 1.02 -24.75
CA ARG A 14 8.58 1.04 -24.38
C ARG A 14 8.86 0.82 -22.90
N GLY A 15 7.88 1.07 -22.04
CA GLY A 15 8.05 1.00 -20.59
C GLY A 15 8.50 2.32 -19.95
N PRO A 16 9.06 2.26 -18.73
CA PRO A 16 9.55 3.43 -18.00
C PRO A 16 10.52 4.26 -18.84
N SER A 17 10.20 5.55 -19.01
CA SER A 17 10.88 6.41 -19.99
C SER A 17 11.22 7.77 -19.40
N LEU A 18 12.32 8.37 -19.90
CA LEU A 18 12.74 9.72 -19.54
C LEU A 18 11.94 10.78 -20.29
N PRO A 19 11.72 11.98 -19.71
CA PRO A 19 11.09 13.10 -20.41
C PRO A 19 11.76 13.44 -21.74
N THR A 20 13.09 13.38 -21.79
CA THR A 20 13.87 13.68 -23.00
C THR A 20 13.65 12.64 -24.10
N THR A 21 13.56 11.36 -23.74
CA THR A 21 13.24 10.28 -24.69
C THR A 21 11.83 10.43 -25.23
N ILE A 22 10.87 10.75 -24.35
CA ILE A 22 9.46 10.97 -24.73
C ILE A 22 9.36 12.17 -25.69
N ALA A 23 10.00 13.30 -25.35
CA ALA A 23 10.01 14.51 -26.16
C ALA A 23 10.58 14.27 -27.57
N LYS A 24 11.69 13.52 -27.66
CA LYS A 24 12.29 13.12 -28.94
C LYS A 24 11.35 12.27 -29.78
N GLU A 25 10.68 11.29 -29.19
CA GLU A 25 9.78 10.40 -29.92
C GLU A 25 8.57 11.15 -30.49
N ILE A 26 7.90 11.96 -29.66
CA ILE A 26 6.68 12.63 -30.08
C ILE A 26 6.96 13.91 -30.89
N GLN A 27 8.24 14.27 -31.05
CA GLN A 27 8.72 15.48 -31.71
C GLN A 27 8.11 16.76 -31.12
N ALA A 28 8.00 16.81 -29.79
CA ALA A 28 7.44 17.96 -29.07
C ALA A 28 8.50 18.65 -28.20
N ASP A 29 8.26 19.91 -27.89
CA ASP A 29 9.12 20.68 -27.00
C ASP A 29 9.15 20.09 -25.58
N SER A 30 10.33 20.11 -24.95
CA SER A 30 10.53 19.58 -23.60
C SER A 30 9.67 20.29 -22.54
N PHE A 31 9.34 21.56 -22.75
CA PHE A 31 8.43 22.33 -21.91
C PHE A 31 7.00 21.76 -21.98
N PHE A 32 6.47 21.55 -23.19
CA PHE A 32 5.14 20.97 -23.38
C PHE A 32 5.05 19.53 -22.87
N VAL A 33 6.08 18.71 -23.13
CA VAL A 33 6.16 17.35 -22.59
C VAL A 33 6.13 17.34 -21.07
N SER A 34 6.87 18.25 -20.42
CA SER A 34 6.88 18.37 -18.95
C SER A 34 5.50 18.76 -18.40
N ALA A 35 4.80 19.68 -19.06
CA ALA A 35 3.44 20.06 -18.70
C ALA A 35 2.46 18.87 -18.84
N HIS A 36 2.50 18.17 -19.97
CA HIS A 36 1.66 17.00 -20.21
C HIS A 36 1.95 15.87 -19.22
N LEU A 37 3.21 15.60 -18.89
CA LEU A 37 3.59 14.59 -17.88
C LEU A 37 3.07 14.98 -16.48
N SER A 38 3.15 16.26 -16.11
CA SER A 38 2.62 16.76 -14.85
C SER A 38 1.11 16.56 -14.76
N GLU A 39 0.39 16.86 -15.85
CA GLU A 39 -1.06 16.69 -15.94
C GLU A 39 -1.46 15.21 -15.89
N LEU A 40 -0.82 14.36 -16.69
CA LEU A 40 -1.06 12.91 -16.73
C LEU A 40 -0.78 12.26 -15.36
N LYS A 41 0.23 12.73 -14.64
CA LYS A 41 0.50 12.32 -13.25
C LYS A 41 -0.62 12.78 -12.31
N GLY A 42 -1.08 14.02 -12.45
CA GLY A 42 -2.20 14.57 -11.67
C GLY A 42 -3.51 13.78 -11.88
N GLN A 43 -3.72 13.29 -13.10
CA GLN A 43 -4.83 12.40 -13.46
C GLN A 43 -4.63 10.94 -13.02
N GLY A 44 -3.46 10.58 -12.47
CA GLY A 44 -3.13 9.21 -12.09
C GLY A 44 -2.92 8.25 -13.27
N ARG A 45 -2.81 8.74 -14.50
CA ARG A 45 -2.60 7.91 -15.70
C ARG A 45 -1.16 7.42 -15.83
N ILE A 46 -0.21 8.14 -15.23
CA ILE A 46 1.21 7.78 -15.18
C ILE A 46 1.75 7.94 -13.75
N LYS A 47 2.83 7.22 -13.45
CA LYS A 47 3.59 7.29 -12.20
C LYS A 47 5.00 7.80 -12.46
N ILE A 48 5.61 8.37 -11.43
CA ILE A 48 6.99 8.86 -11.44
C ILE A 48 7.83 7.97 -10.53
N SER A 49 8.94 7.49 -11.05
CA SER A 49 9.94 6.70 -10.32
C SER A 49 10.85 7.62 -9.50
N HIS A 50 11.32 7.10 -8.37
CA HIS A 50 12.36 7.72 -7.56
C HIS A 50 13.77 7.46 -8.10
N ILE A 51 13.95 6.46 -8.97
CA ILE A 51 15.21 6.23 -9.69
C ILE A 51 15.50 7.45 -10.56
N LYS A 52 16.76 7.89 -10.52
CA LYS A 52 17.27 8.98 -11.33
C LYS A 52 18.22 8.46 -12.39
N VAL A 53 18.03 8.87 -13.63
CA VAL A 53 18.85 8.45 -14.78
C VAL A 53 19.31 9.68 -15.55
N GLY A 54 20.55 9.64 -16.06
CA GLY A 54 21.06 10.64 -17.02
C GLY A 54 21.00 12.09 -16.53
N GLY A 55 21.60 12.39 -15.37
CA GLY A 55 21.67 13.75 -14.82
C GLY A 55 20.59 14.11 -13.80
N GLY A 56 19.97 13.12 -13.13
CA GLY A 56 19.00 13.38 -12.05
C GLY A 56 17.53 13.33 -12.48
N SER A 57 17.25 13.01 -13.74
CA SER A 57 15.89 12.97 -14.29
C SER A 57 15.15 11.70 -13.88
N PRO A 58 13.88 11.79 -13.43
CA PRO A 58 13.10 10.61 -13.06
C PRO A 58 12.51 9.89 -14.26
N LEU A 59 12.19 8.61 -14.09
CA LEU A 59 11.46 7.82 -15.09
C LEU A 59 9.95 7.97 -14.90
N TYR A 60 9.22 8.00 -16.01
CA TYR A 60 7.76 8.03 -16.08
C TYR A 60 7.27 6.71 -16.63
N TYR A 61 6.28 6.09 -15.98
CA TYR A 61 5.79 4.76 -16.33
C TYR A 61 4.28 4.64 -16.11
N LEU A 62 3.64 3.65 -16.74
CA LEU A 62 2.22 3.37 -16.49
C LEU A 62 2.03 2.51 -15.23
N PRO A 63 0.94 2.66 -14.47
CA PRO A 63 0.55 1.67 -13.46
C PRO A 63 0.58 0.25 -14.05
N GLY A 64 1.18 -0.71 -13.32
CA GLY A 64 1.39 -2.08 -13.78
C GLY A 64 2.76 -2.35 -14.41
N GLN A 65 3.54 -1.31 -14.75
CA GLN A 65 4.91 -1.45 -15.27
C GLN A 65 6.01 -1.39 -14.20
N GLU A 66 5.67 -1.49 -12.91
CA GLU A 66 6.64 -1.40 -11.80
C GLU A 66 7.74 -2.47 -11.89
N SER A 67 7.43 -3.64 -12.46
CA SER A 67 8.41 -4.70 -12.71
C SER A 67 9.57 -4.25 -13.60
N GLN A 68 9.29 -3.38 -14.56
CA GLN A 68 10.26 -2.91 -15.55
C GLN A 68 11.26 -1.90 -14.98
N LEU A 69 10.98 -1.30 -13.82
CA LEU A 69 11.93 -0.42 -13.13
C LEU A 69 13.22 -1.16 -12.72
N GLN A 70 13.20 -2.49 -12.61
CA GLN A 70 14.40 -3.28 -12.34
C GLN A 70 15.47 -3.13 -13.44
N ASN A 71 15.06 -2.86 -14.68
CA ASN A 71 15.99 -2.64 -15.80
C ASN A 71 16.86 -1.39 -15.59
N PHE A 72 16.47 -0.51 -14.66
CA PHE A 72 17.20 0.70 -14.32
C PHE A 72 17.91 0.62 -12.97
N SER A 73 17.96 -0.57 -12.35
CA SER A 73 18.62 -0.80 -11.06
C SER A 73 20.12 -0.51 -11.08
N GLU A 74 20.76 -0.54 -12.25
CA GLU A 74 22.17 -0.17 -12.41
C GLU A 74 22.43 1.32 -12.15
N ASN A 75 21.40 2.17 -12.25
CA ASN A 75 21.49 3.60 -11.95
C ASN A 75 21.37 3.91 -10.45
N LEU A 76 21.13 2.90 -9.61
CA LEU A 76 21.14 3.06 -8.15
C LEU A 76 22.56 3.29 -7.65
N GLY A 77 22.71 4.07 -6.58
CA GLY A 77 24.02 4.24 -5.94
C GLY A 77 24.56 2.91 -5.42
N GLU A 78 25.90 2.78 -5.28
CA GLU A 78 26.54 1.52 -4.88
C GLU A 78 25.93 0.89 -3.61
N LYS A 79 25.64 1.71 -2.60
CA LYS A 79 25.01 1.29 -1.34
C LYS A 79 23.57 0.85 -1.54
N GLU A 80 22.82 1.57 -2.37
CA GLU A 80 21.42 1.27 -2.70
C GLU A 80 21.30 -0.02 -3.49
N ARG A 81 22.21 -0.23 -4.46
CA ARG A 81 22.30 -1.47 -5.24
C ARG A 81 22.54 -2.68 -4.35
N LYS A 82 23.46 -2.60 -3.39
CA LYS A 82 23.71 -3.68 -2.41
C LYS A 82 22.46 -4.02 -1.60
N VAL A 83 21.73 -3.01 -1.12
CA VAL A 83 20.48 -3.21 -0.38
C VAL A 83 19.36 -3.73 -1.29
N TYR A 84 19.30 -3.27 -2.53
CA TYR A 84 18.35 -3.72 -3.54
C TYR A 84 18.52 -5.22 -3.79
N GLU A 85 19.74 -5.70 -4.04
CA GLU A 85 20.00 -7.13 -4.23
C GLU A 85 19.64 -7.93 -2.98
N LEU A 86 20.03 -7.45 -1.80
CA LEU A 86 19.70 -8.10 -0.53
C LEU A 86 18.19 -8.22 -0.30
N LEU A 87 17.42 -7.17 -0.63
CA LEU A 87 15.96 -7.17 -0.50
C LEU A 87 15.30 -8.04 -1.58
N LYS A 88 15.83 -8.04 -2.79
CA LYS A 88 15.36 -8.86 -3.92
C LYS A 88 15.53 -10.35 -3.64
N GLU A 89 16.65 -10.73 -3.01
CA GLU A 89 16.94 -12.10 -2.60
C GLU A 89 16.09 -12.52 -1.39
N LYS A 90 16.18 -11.78 -0.28
CA LYS A 90 15.54 -12.17 1.00
C LYS A 90 14.04 -11.88 1.06
N LYS A 91 13.51 -11.11 0.11
CA LYS A 91 12.11 -10.62 0.01
C LYS A 91 11.63 -9.73 1.14
N VAL A 92 12.12 -9.93 2.37
CA VAL A 92 11.82 -9.11 3.54
C VAL A 92 13.11 -8.85 4.33
N LEU A 93 13.32 -7.60 4.73
CA LEU A 93 14.43 -7.19 5.61
C LEU A 93 13.89 -6.54 6.88
N ARG A 94 14.50 -6.86 8.03
CA ARG A 94 14.17 -6.25 9.32
C ARG A 94 15.03 -5.01 9.53
N ASP A 95 14.44 -3.83 9.72
CA ASP A 95 15.17 -2.55 9.81
C ASP A 95 16.23 -2.58 10.92
N SER A 96 15.90 -3.12 12.10
CA SER A 96 16.79 -3.20 13.26
C SER A 96 18.03 -4.07 13.05
N LYS A 97 18.04 -4.96 12.04
CA LYS A 97 19.18 -5.81 11.70
C LYS A 97 20.05 -5.24 10.57
N LEU A 98 19.63 -4.16 9.94
CA LEU A 98 20.41 -3.49 8.91
C LEU A 98 21.44 -2.54 9.55
N VAL A 99 22.65 -2.52 9.00
CA VAL A 99 23.67 -1.54 9.37
C VAL A 99 23.18 -0.11 9.06
N PRO A 100 23.62 0.93 9.79
CA PRO A 100 23.11 2.30 9.63
C PRO A 100 23.10 2.81 8.18
N VAL A 101 24.16 2.49 7.42
CA VAL A 101 24.27 2.87 6.00
C VAL A 101 23.19 2.19 5.14
N PHE A 102 22.87 0.93 5.41
CA PHE A 102 21.81 0.20 4.70
C PHE A 102 20.41 0.65 5.12
N ARG A 103 20.23 1.02 6.39
CA ARG A 103 19.00 1.67 6.85
C ARG A 103 18.74 3.01 6.15
N ALA A 104 19.78 3.79 5.89
CA ALA A 104 19.64 5.00 5.08
C ALA A 104 19.31 4.66 3.63
N ALA A 105 20.04 3.73 3.02
CA ALA A 105 19.86 3.35 1.62
C ALA A 105 18.48 2.73 1.32
N ILE A 106 17.97 1.84 2.18
CA ILE A 106 16.66 1.21 1.98
C ILE A 106 15.51 2.22 1.99
N ARG A 107 15.65 3.34 2.73
CA ARG A 107 14.66 4.42 2.76
C ARG A 107 14.61 5.21 1.44
N SER A 108 15.68 5.17 0.65
CA SER A 108 15.76 5.77 -0.69
C SER A 108 15.20 4.86 -1.79
N LEU A 109 15.16 3.55 -1.58
CA LEU A 109 14.63 2.54 -2.51
C LEU A 109 13.09 2.50 -2.59
N LYS A 110 12.44 3.66 -2.66
CA LYS A 110 10.97 3.81 -2.58
C LYS A 110 10.20 3.07 -3.67
N ASP A 111 10.83 2.80 -4.81
CA ASP A 111 10.21 2.06 -5.91
C ASP A 111 10.23 0.54 -5.69
N PHE A 112 11.08 0.04 -4.78
CA PHE A 112 11.35 -1.39 -4.60
C PHE A 112 11.12 -1.90 -3.18
N ALA A 113 11.18 -1.01 -2.19
CA ALA A 113 11.12 -1.32 -0.77
C ALA A 113 9.95 -0.60 -0.11
N PHE A 114 8.98 -1.37 0.38
CA PHE A 114 7.85 -0.83 1.15
C PHE A 114 8.02 -1.15 2.64
N PRO A 115 8.05 -0.13 3.51
CA PRO A 115 8.09 -0.35 4.94
C PRO A 115 6.71 -0.81 5.43
N PHE A 116 6.70 -1.67 6.44
CA PHE A 116 5.52 -2.02 7.20
C PHE A 116 5.92 -2.28 8.66
N THR A 117 5.03 -1.93 9.59
CA THR A 117 5.29 -2.08 11.02
C THR A 117 4.59 -3.31 11.56
N VAL A 118 5.33 -4.13 12.29
CA VAL A 118 4.86 -5.32 12.98
C VAL A 118 5.01 -5.07 14.48
N ASN A 119 3.91 -5.17 15.23
CA ASN A 119 3.94 -5.11 16.69
C ASN A 119 3.98 -6.53 17.26
N TYR A 120 5.13 -6.97 17.74
CA TYR A 120 5.33 -8.31 18.28
C TYR A 120 5.93 -8.24 19.71
N ARG A 121 5.31 -8.96 20.66
CA ARG A 121 5.68 -8.95 22.10
C ARG A 121 5.76 -7.54 22.71
N GLY A 122 4.87 -6.64 22.29
CA GLY A 122 4.83 -5.25 22.76
C GLY A 122 5.87 -4.32 22.10
N ASN A 123 6.74 -4.85 21.22
CA ASN A 123 7.73 -4.06 20.51
C ASN A 123 7.24 -3.76 19.08
N LYS A 124 7.27 -2.48 18.70
CA LYS A 124 7.03 -2.05 17.32
C LYS A 124 8.31 -2.19 16.52
N GLU A 125 8.28 -2.98 15.46
CA GLU A 125 9.41 -3.20 14.57
C GLU A 125 9.06 -2.90 13.12
N ILE A 126 10.02 -2.29 12.42
CA ILE A 126 9.89 -1.97 11.00
C ILE A 126 10.51 -3.09 10.18
N PHE A 127 9.75 -3.59 9.22
CA PHE A 127 10.19 -4.49 8.18
C PHE A 127 10.03 -3.82 6.82
N TRP A 128 10.88 -4.20 5.88
CA TRP A 128 10.86 -3.74 4.50
C TRP A 128 10.54 -4.92 3.62
N LYS A 129 9.42 -4.86 2.88
CA LYS A 129 9.04 -5.88 1.90
C LYS A 129 9.47 -5.47 0.49
N TRP A 130 9.81 -6.49 -0.29
CA TRP A 130 9.99 -6.35 -1.73
C TRP A 130 8.68 -5.95 -2.41
N TYR A 131 8.76 -5.06 -3.39
CA TYR A 131 7.57 -4.49 -4.03
C TYR A 131 6.70 -5.49 -4.81
N LEU A 132 7.26 -6.63 -5.24
CA LEU A 132 6.50 -7.65 -5.97
C LEU A 132 5.77 -8.66 -5.09
N ILE A 133 6.07 -8.72 -3.78
CA ILE A 133 5.45 -9.71 -2.89
C ILE A 133 4.16 -9.17 -2.25
N SER A 134 3.22 -10.09 -2.02
CA SER A 134 1.96 -9.78 -1.32
C SER A 134 2.19 -9.56 0.18
N ASN A 135 1.24 -8.93 0.87
CA ASN A 135 1.32 -8.78 2.33
C ASN A 135 1.32 -10.15 3.03
N GLU A 136 0.56 -11.13 2.50
CA GLU A 136 0.52 -12.47 3.06
C GLU A 136 1.85 -13.22 2.94
N GLU A 137 2.55 -13.06 1.82
CA GLU A 137 3.91 -13.59 1.64
C GLU A 137 4.92 -12.90 2.56
N ALA A 138 4.80 -11.59 2.71
CA ALA A 138 5.63 -10.83 3.63
C ALA A 138 5.43 -11.32 5.07
N GLU A 139 4.18 -11.52 5.50
CA GLU A 139 3.85 -12.08 6.81
C GLU A 139 4.45 -13.47 7.03
N LYS A 140 4.34 -14.39 6.05
CA LYS A 140 4.95 -15.73 6.12
C LYS A 140 6.46 -15.63 6.34
N THR A 141 7.12 -14.73 5.62
CA THR A 141 8.57 -14.51 5.74
C THR A 141 8.92 -13.94 7.13
N VAL A 142 8.13 -12.98 7.63
CA VAL A 142 8.32 -12.41 8.97
C VAL A 142 8.14 -13.47 10.07
N ARG A 143 7.19 -14.40 9.94
CA ARG A 143 7.05 -15.53 10.90
C ARG A 143 8.34 -16.34 11.03
N GLY A 144 8.96 -16.65 9.89
CA GLY A 144 10.25 -17.34 9.85
C GLY A 144 11.36 -16.53 10.53
N ILE A 145 11.46 -15.23 10.24
CA ILE A 145 12.45 -14.32 10.83
C ILE A 145 12.27 -14.18 12.35
N LEU A 146 11.03 -14.17 12.84
CA LEU A 146 10.70 -14.08 14.26
C LEU A 146 10.76 -15.43 14.99
N GLY A 147 11.09 -16.53 14.30
CA GLY A 147 11.22 -17.86 14.89
C GLY A 147 9.88 -18.47 15.33
N MET A 148 8.76 -18.01 14.77
CA MET A 148 7.44 -18.59 15.01
C MET A 148 7.33 -19.91 14.24
N LYS A 149 7.40 -21.04 14.94
CA LYS A 149 7.10 -22.34 14.33
C LYS A 149 5.70 -22.29 13.70
N ALA A 150 5.61 -22.73 12.44
CA ALA A 150 4.37 -22.78 11.70
C ALA A 150 3.42 -23.81 12.33
N GLU A 151 2.49 -23.35 13.15
CA GLU A 151 1.26 -24.12 13.36
C GLU A 151 0.48 -24.06 12.04
N LYS A 152 0.37 -25.24 11.41
CA LYS A 152 -0.52 -25.48 10.27
C LYS A 152 -1.88 -24.89 10.61
N LYS A 153 -2.39 -23.98 9.77
CA LYS A 153 -3.80 -23.55 9.78
C LYS A 153 -4.67 -24.82 9.69
N LYS A 154 -5.16 -25.32 10.82
CA LYS A 154 -6.41 -26.05 10.87
C LYS A 154 -7.52 -25.00 10.89
N GLU A 155 -8.16 -24.88 9.75
CA GLU A 155 -9.57 -24.55 9.57
C GLU A 155 -10.36 -24.67 10.88
N THR A 156 -10.82 -23.54 11.40
CA THR A 156 -11.67 -23.49 12.60
C THR A 156 -12.96 -22.77 12.24
N GLU A 157 -13.91 -23.58 11.78
CA GLU A 157 -15.32 -23.30 11.88
C GLU A 157 -15.75 -23.39 13.35
N LYS A 158 -16.41 -22.33 13.85
CA LYS A 158 -17.41 -22.28 14.93
C LYS A 158 -17.31 -23.30 16.09
N LYS A 159 -17.01 -22.81 17.31
CA LYS A 159 -18.01 -22.56 18.40
C LYS A 159 -17.35 -22.24 19.75
N LYS A 160 -18.00 -21.28 20.43
CA LYS A 160 -18.22 -21.10 21.88
C LYS A 160 -17.01 -20.94 22.83
N ALA A 161 -16.88 -19.69 23.28
CA ALA A 161 -17.03 -19.25 24.67
C ALA A 161 -16.35 -20.06 25.78
N GLU A 162 -15.33 -19.45 26.39
CA GLU A 162 -15.28 -19.20 27.83
C GLU A 162 -14.41 -17.96 28.13
N LYS A 163 -14.90 -17.10 29.02
CA LYS A 163 -14.25 -15.91 29.59
C LYS A 163 -13.23 -16.31 30.66
N PRO A 164 -12.23 -15.47 30.98
CA PRO A 164 -12.35 -14.52 32.11
C PRO A 164 -12.03 -13.06 31.65
N GLU A 165 -12.82 -12.00 31.91
CA GLU A 165 -12.84 -11.16 33.14
C GLU A 165 -11.42 -10.94 33.69
N ASP A 166 -10.72 -9.82 33.52
CA ASP A 166 -11.05 -8.38 33.66
C ASP A 166 -10.44 -7.57 32.49
N THR A 167 -11.15 -6.64 31.85
CA THR A 167 -11.20 -5.25 32.34
C THR A 167 -12.46 -4.60 31.77
N LYS A 168 -13.54 -4.65 32.55
CA LYS A 168 -14.70 -3.76 32.41
C LYS A 168 -14.29 -2.43 33.04
N GLU A 169 -14.37 -1.32 32.30
CA GLU A 169 -14.80 -0.02 32.87
C GLU A 169 -14.96 1.15 31.89
N ALA A 170 -14.90 0.96 30.56
CA ALA A 170 -15.17 2.07 29.61
C ALA A 170 -16.13 1.72 28.45
N ALA A 171 -16.85 0.60 28.51
CA ALA A 171 -17.68 0.11 27.41
C ALA A 171 -19.19 0.01 27.73
N GLN A 172 -19.67 0.75 28.72
CA GLN A 172 -21.09 0.78 29.09
C GLN A 172 -21.67 2.19 28.98
N GLU A 173 -21.75 2.74 27.76
CA GLU A 173 -22.75 3.80 27.48
C GLU A 173 -23.13 4.04 26.00
N ALA A 174 -22.76 3.16 25.06
CA ALA A 174 -23.14 3.35 23.64
C ALA A 174 -23.98 2.21 23.03
N ALA A 175 -24.69 1.44 23.85
CA ALA A 175 -25.74 0.54 23.37
C ALA A 175 -27.06 1.31 23.17
N LYS A 176 -27.07 2.23 22.20
CA LYS A 176 -28.29 2.74 21.57
C LYS A 176 -28.15 2.60 20.06
N LYS A 177 -29.02 1.77 19.48
CA LYS A 177 -29.20 1.59 18.03
C LYS A 177 -29.32 2.96 17.34
N SER A 178 -28.25 3.39 16.68
CA SER A 178 -28.33 4.30 15.54
C SER A 178 -27.80 3.55 14.34
N SER A 179 -28.69 3.19 13.41
CA SER A 179 -28.37 2.67 12.08
C SER A 179 -27.58 3.74 11.32
N ASN A 180 -26.27 3.81 11.56
CA ASN A 180 -25.39 4.72 10.86
C ASN A 180 -24.10 4.00 10.47
N PHE A 181 -23.53 4.42 9.35
CA PHE A 181 -22.35 3.76 8.76
C PHE A 181 -21.13 3.78 9.69
N TYR A 182 -21.01 4.79 10.56
CA TYR A 182 -20.00 4.82 11.61
C TYR A 182 -20.12 3.63 12.56
N GLY A 183 -21.35 3.33 13.00
CA GLY A 183 -21.64 2.19 13.87
C GLY A 183 -21.21 0.87 13.25
N ASP A 184 -21.54 0.66 11.97
CA ASP A 184 -21.17 -0.57 11.24
C ASP A 184 -19.63 -0.73 11.15
N VAL A 185 -18.93 0.37 10.86
CA VAL A 185 -17.46 0.40 10.80
C VAL A 185 -16.84 0.11 12.16
N ASN A 186 -17.38 0.69 13.23
CA ASN A 186 -16.89 0.44 14.58
C ASN A 186 -17.18 -1.01 15.03
N GLU A 187 -18.35 -1.54 14.69
CA GLU A 187 -18.69 -2.94 14.95
C GLU A 187 -17.72 -3.89 14.22
N TYR A 188 -17.38 -3.58 12.98
CA TYR A 188 -16.36 -4.33 12.25
C TYR A 188 -15.00 -4.30 12.94
N PHE A 189 -14.57 -3.14 13.44
CA PHE A 189 -13.32 -3.06 14.18
C PHE A 189 -13.35 -3.91 15.45
N ILE A 190 -14.43 -3.84 16.22
CA ILE A 190 -14.63 -4.65 17.44
C ILE A 190 -14.61 -6.15 17.12
N GLN A 191 -15.38 -6.59 16.13
CA GLN A 191 -15.47 -7.99 15.72
C GLN A 191 -14.12 -8.55 15.26
N ASN A 192 -13.32 -7.73 14.58
CA ASN A 192 -12.00 -8.13 14.08
C ASN A 192 -10.85 -7.81 15.06
N LYS A 193 -11.14 -7.37 16.29
CA LYS A 193 -10.16 -6.97 17.31
C LYS A 193 -9.17 -5.91 16.79
N ILE A 194 -9.62 -5.05 15.89
CA ILE A 194 -8.84 -3.97 15.29
C ILE A 194 -8.79 -2.81 16.28
N ASN A 195 -7.58 -2.37 16.61
CA ASN A 195 -7.37 -1.24 17.52
C ASN A 195 -7.27 0.07 16.72
N VAL A 196 -8.11 1.05 17.01
CA VAL A 196 -8.05 2.37 16.36
C VAL A 196 -6.99 3.24 17.04
N ILE A 197 -6.04 3.76 16.26
CA ILE A 197 -4.93 4.60 16.72
C ILE A 197 -5.23 6.07 16.46
N GLU A 198 -5.75 6.38 15.27
CA GLU A 198 -6.17 7.72 14.90
C GLU A 198 -7.49 7.62 14.12
N GLU A 199 -8.37 8.58 14.33
CA GLU A 199 -9.59 8.75 13.55
C GLU A 199 -9.69 10.16 12.99
N ASN A 200 -10.16 10.26 11.75
CA ASN A 200 -10.48 11.51 11.08
C ASN A 200 -11.83 11.37 10.39
N ILE A 201 -12.83 11.99 10.99
CA ILE A 201 -14.22 11.91 10.54
C ILE A 201 -14.48 13.06 9.55
N ILE A 202 -14.44 12.74 8.25
CA ILE A 202 -14.76 13.71 7.19
C ILE A 202 -16.28 13.92 7.11
N ARG A 203 -17.03 12.81 7.08
CA ARG A 203 -18.50 12.75 7.14
C ARG A 203 -18.91 11.49 7.88
N LYS A 204 -19.46 11.66 9.09
CA LYS A 204 -19.82 10.57 10.01
C LYS A 204 -20.60 9.41 9.36
N ASN A 205 -21.47 9.70 8.40
CA ASN A 205 -22.31 8.67 7.76
C ASN A 205 -21.83 8.22 6.38
N SER A 206 -20.69 8.71 5.89
CA SER A 206 -20.28 8.40 4.51
C SER A 206 -18.82 8.39 4.18
N ASP A 207 -17.96 9.07 4.93
CA ASP A 207 -16.54 9.16 4.61
C ASP A 207 -15.71 9.36 5.89
N MET A 208 -14.88 8.38 6.21
CA MET A 208 -14.05 8.39 7.42
C MET A 208 -12.68 7.79 7.12
N GLU A 209 -11.66 8.30 7.79
CA GLU A 209 -10.30 7.79 7.73
C GLU A 209 -9.82 7.36 9.10
N PHE A 210 -9.11 6.24 9.15
CA PHE A 210 -8.53 5.74 10.38
C PHE A 210 -7.11 5.27 10.16
N ILE A 211 -6.30 5.34 11.21
CA ILE A 211 -5.09 4.55 11.34
C ILE A 211 -5.39 3.48 12.37
N VAL A 212 -5.25 2.22 12.00
CA VAL A 212 -5.62 1.10 12.87
C VAL A 212 -4.51 0.06 12.94
N ASP A 213 -4.41 -0.65 14.06
CA ASP A 213 -3.57 -1.82 14.22
C ASP A 213 -4.46 -3.07 14.04
N VAL A 214 -4.27 -3.77 12.91
CA VAL A 214 -5.02 -4.98 12.53
C VAL A 214 -4.28 -6.21 13.08
N PRO A 215 -4.93 -7.07 13.88
CA PRO A 215 -4.32 -8.32 14.33
C PRO A 215 -3.94 -9.23 13.17
N SER A 216 -2.73 -9.76 13.21
CA SER A 216 -2.20 -10.74 12.28
C SER A 216 -1.47 -11.84 13.07
N ALA A 217 -1.08 -12.90 12.38
CA ALA A 217 -0.35 -14.00 13.03
C ALA A 217 1.07 -13.64 13.47
N VAL A 218 1.62 -12.50 13.02
CA VAL A 218 2.93 -11.98 13.45
C VAL A 218 2.80 -10.88 14.50
N GLY A 219 1.61 -10.67 15.05
CA GLY A 219 1.28 -9.52 15.90
C GLY A 219 0.37 -8.53 15.15
N SER A 220 0.29 -7.26 15.56
CA SER A 220 -0.57 -6.31 14.85
C SER A 220 0.19 -5.54 13.76
N LEU A 221 -0.48 -5.33 12.63
CA LEU A 221 0.02 -4.56 11.49
C LEU A 221 -0.73 -3.23 11.43
N ARG A 222 0.00 -2.14 11.22
CA ARG A 222 -0.62 -0.81 11.08
C ARG A 222 -1.13 -0.57 9.66
N TYR A 223 -2.40 -0.21 9.53
CA TYR A 223 -3.08 0.06 8.26
C TYR A 223 -3.64 1.49 8.24
N PHE A 224 -3.64 2.09 7.04
CA PHE A 224 -4.51 3.21 6.73
C PHE A 224 -5.85 2.66 6.25
N VAL A 225 -6.93 3.04 6.91
CA VAL A 225 -8.29 2.62 6.58
C VAL A 225 -9.07 3.79 6.01
N LYS A 226 -9.73 3.58 4.87
CA LYS A 226 -10.79 4.46 4.39
C LYS A 226 -12.12 3.74 4.46
N ALA A 227 -13.08 4.30 5.17
CA ALA A 227 -14.45 3.81 5.20
C ALA A 227 -15.37 4.71 4.39
N LYS A 228 -16.09 4.16 3.40
CA LYS A 228 -17.02 4.92 2.55
C LYS A 228 -18.37 4.23 2.36
N SER A 229 -19.48 4.94 2.59
CA SER A 229 -20.84 4.36 2.48
C SER A 229 -21.38 4.32 1.04
N LYS A 230 -20.57 3.85 0.10
CA LYS A 230 -20.92 3.83 -1.33
C LYS A 230 -21.43 2.44 -1.73
N LYS A 231 -22.60 2.37 -2.39
CA LYS A 231 -23.20 1.10 -2.90
C LYS A 231 -22.37 0.41 -3.98
N ARG A 232 -21.63 1.18 -4.78
CA ARG A 232 -20.68 0.69 -5.79
C ARG A 232 -19.39 1.48 -5.69
N VAL A 233 -18.28 0.79 -5.42
CA VAL A 233 -16.95 1.40 -5.30
C VAL A 233 -16.25 1.26 -6.65
N ASN A 234 -15.78 2.38 -7.20
CA ASN A 234 -15.09 2.41 -8.48
C ASN A 234 -13.57 2.50 -8.30
N ASP A 235 -12.84 2.40 -9.41
CA ASP A 235 -11.39 2.50 -9.49
C ASP A 235 -10.84 3.84 -8.98
N GLY A 236 -11.55 4.94 -9.21
CA GLY A 236 -11.18 6.26 -8.70
C GLY A 236 -11.22 6.34 -7.18
N ASP A 237 -12.25 5.74 -6.55
CA ASP A 237 -12.35 5.66 -5.10
C ASP A 237 -11.16 4.86 -4.53
N LEU A 238 -10.84 3.70 -5.09
CA LEU A 238 -9.71 2.88 -4.64
C LEU A 238 -8.36 3.57 -4.87
N SER A 239 -8.15 4.17 -6.04
CA SER A 239 -6.93 4.90 -6.40
C SER A 239 -6.62 6.00 -5.39
N SER A 240 -7.64 6.78 -5.00
CA SER A 240 -7.46 7.87 -4.04
C SER A 240 -6.99 7.40 -2.67
N VAL A 241 -7.51 6.25 -2.21
CA VAL A 241 -7.16 5.62 -0.93
C VAL A 241 -5.77 5.02 -1.01
N PHE A 242 -5.45 4.35 -2.11
CA PHE A 242 -4.13 3.78 -2.35
C PHE A 242 -3.04 4.86 -2.34
N ILE A 243 -3.24 5.98 -3.05
CA ILE A 243 -2.28 7.10 -3.08
C ILE A 243 -2.10 7.72 -1.68
N ARG A 244 -3.20 7.90 -0.93
CA ARG A 244 -3.13 8.42 0.46
C ARG A 244 -2.35 7.47 1.36
N ALA A 245 -2.61 6.17 1.27
CA ALA A 245 -1.90 5.15 2.04
C ALA A 245 -0.40 5.12 1.69
N GLN A 246 -0.06 5.19 0.41
CA GLN A 246 1.33 5.28 -0.06
C GLN A 246 2.04 6.53 0.47
N THR A 247 1.37 7.68 0.48
CA THR A 247 1.90 8.92 1.06
C THR A 247 2.21 8.75 2.54
N LYS A 248 1.33 8.06 3.27
CA LYS A 248 1.53 7.72 4.69
C LYS A 248 2.49 6.53 4.92
N ARG A 249 2.95 5.87 3.85
CA ARG A 249 3.75 4.63 3.89
C ARG A 249 3.09 3.52 4.70
N LEU A 250 1.77 3.40 4.58
CA LEU A 250 0.99 2.35 5.24
C LEU A 250 0.27 1.51 4.17
N PRO A 251 0.05 0.21 4.43
CA PRO A 251 -0.88 -0.58 3.63
C PRO A 251 -2.30 -0.02 3.76
N ALA A 252 -3.10 -0.21 2.71
CA ALA A 252 -4.43 0.36 2.61
C ALA A 252 -5.51 -0.70 2.87
N LEU A 253 -6.52 -0.35 3.67
CA LEU A 253 -7.74 -1.13 3.84
C LEU A 253 -8.94 -0.24 3.50
N PHE A 254 -9.76 -0.68 2.57
CA PHE A 254 -11.00 0.00 2.19
C PHE A 254 -12.19 -0.74 2.79
N LEU A 255 -12.99 -0.03 3.57
CA LEU A 255 -14.24 -0.50 4.15
C LEU A 255 -15.42 0.11 3.40
N GLY A 256 -16.34 -0.70 2.91
CA GLY A 256 -17.53 -0.18 2.23
C GLY A 256 -18.73 -1.11 2.28
N LYS A 257 -19.92 -0.51 2.23
CA LYS A 257 -21.21 -1.22 2.15
C LYS A 257 -21.49 -1.87 0.79
N GLY A 258 -20.81 -1.39 -0.23
CA GLY A 258 -21.06 -1.75 -1.63
C GLY A 258 -20.24 -2.90 -2.14
N LYS A 259 -20.49 -3.27 -3.39
CA LYS A 259 -19.61 -4.15 -4.16
C LYS A 259 -18.63 -3.31 -4.98
N LEU A 260 -17.45 -3.88 -5.25
CA LEU A 260 -16.53 -3.32 -6.22
C LEU A 260 -17.14 -3.44 -7.63
N THR A 261 -16.84 -2.50 -8.52
CA THR A 261 -17.09 -2.70 -9.96
C THR A 261 -16.08 -3.69 -10.53
N LYS A 262 -16.40 -4.39 -11.63
CA LYS A 262 -15.45 -5.34 -12.28
C LYS A 262 -14.07 -4.72 -12.54
N LYS A 263 -14.06 -3.45 -12.98
CA LYS A 263 -12.84 -2.67 -13.20
C LYS A 263 -12.07 -2.42 -11.89
N ALA A 264 -12.79 -2.11 -10.80
CA ALA A 264 -12.18 -1.89 -9.49
C ALA A 264 -11.61 -3.18 -8.89
N GLU A 265 -12.27 -4.33 -9.09
CA GLU A 265 -11.75 -5.66 -8.71
C GLU A 265 -10.45 -5.96 -9.46
N GLU A 266 -10.46 -5.78 -10.78
CA GLU A 266 -9.28 -6.02 -11.62
C GLU A 266 -8.10 -5.14 -11.22
N MET A 267 -8.34 -3.85 -10.95
CA MET A 267 -7.27 -2.93 -10.50
C MET A 267 -6.80 -3.26 -9.07
N LEU A 268 -7.69 -3.72 -8.18
CA LEU A 268 -7.30 -4.13 -6.84
C LEU A 268 -6.33 -5.33 -6.88
N GLU A 269 -6.59 -6.29 -7.76
CA GLU A 269 -5.74 -7.49 -7.93
C GLU A 269 -4.42 -7.18 -8.65
N LYS A 270 -4.46 -6.39 -9.72
CA LYS A 270 -3.31 -6.19 -10.61
C LYS A 270 -2.44 -4.98 -10.24
N GLU A 271 -3.07 -3.88 -9.85
CA GLU A 271 -2.41 -2.57 -9.76
C GLU A 271 -2.25 -2.05 -8.32
N PHE A 272 -3.23 -2.30 -7.44
CA PHE A 272 -3.20 -1.82 -6.04
C PHE A 272 -2.62 -2.86 -5.08
N LYS A 273 -1.44 -3.38 -5.40
CA LYS A 273 -0.76 -4.40 -4.58
C LYS A 273 -0.61 -3.97 -3.13
N GLY A 274 -1.17 -4.77 -2.22
CA GLY A 274 -1.14 -4.52 -0.77
C GLY A 274 -2.30 -3.67 -0.23
N MET A 275 -3.26 -3.30 -1.09
CA MET A 275 -4.57 -2.79 -0.68
C MET A 275 -5.55 -3.93 -0.50
N GLN A 276 -6.43 -3.83 0.49
CA GLN A 276 -7.53 -4.77 0.72
C GLN A 276 -8.87 -4.05 0.68
N PHE A 277 -9.90 -4.76 0.22
CA PHE A 277 -11.29 -4.31 0.32
C PHE A 277 -12.06 -5.27 1.24
N LYS A 278 -12.85 -4.71 2.16
CA LYS A 278 -13.75 -5.47 3.04
C LYS A 278 -15.13 -4.83 3.07
N GLY A 279 -16.13 -5.68 2.89
CA GLY A 279 -17.53 -5.32 3.04
C GLY A 279 -17.88 -5.10 4.50
N VAL A 280 -18.60 -4.03 4.80
CA VAL A 280 -19.10 -3.70 6.14
C VAL A 280 -20.56 -3.32 6.08
#